data_AF-A0AAD9FS34-F1
#
_entry.id   AF-A0AAD9FS34-F1
#
_cell.length_a   1.000
_cell.length_b   1.000
_cell.length_c   1.000
_cell.angle_alpha   90.00
_cell.angle_beta   90.00
_cell.angle_gamma   90.00
#
_symmetry.space_group_name_H-M   'P 1'
#
loop_
_entity.id
_entity.type
_entity.pdbx_description
1 polymer ?
#
loop_
_entity_poly.entity_id
_entity_poly.type
_entity_poly.pdbx_seq_one_letter_code
_entity_poly.pdbx_strand_id
1 'polypeptide(L)'
;MPRLALRKVSSWTTLLVISLCLIFQPLVYAQEVTIAPSTASSLTTTPTSTSSASPSSSPLLVPTLPFNTTLPPLNASNPSVQINLPASSTLYVTLNICGVGANSSILPRAIISTSSPPSFILGRTVADPDLGGLQVPNQVNRDGDPTLVSFNKGFGNWTWNNPDLTVQPSLLLALGIDNNGEIDSSSIPSDNGDVVVHVGVSSTAPSESISPSAPLLGDTTQNAVLLFSPLLQQAPILQPTYPNYTLPGAQLPLVPYAGPSAQTNLTTLSTDLELVVLPTASSPTNVGLDLSSCAIRSANQSSSFLASPGNMLVNATTQWMTVGGVEGYRTMWVLGGLGAETNYTAWLVDNRGGLSQPIWFTTKQATFPCQLALPNSLCPNIGYAAPLAPNDTTIALAGTDVNIAAPLWSLPETTTNLITTSLNAFSSSLLSSACGRDVFSHISTCLDCYSSYRDWLCRIAVPQCASGSASSAPIHPQIATRTTDQPRISTLASPYAYTELLPCLSTCNKVDRTCPVFLQFRCPRRLSTGNASYAFVGDDKQVGDGDPANGIPAMDRWGNRWCNG
;
A
#
# COMPACT_ATOMS: atom_id res chain seq x y z
N MET A 1 39.24 16.61 -47.26
CA MET A 1 40.08 15.38 -47.32
C MET A 1 41.51 15.80 -47.62
N PRO A 2 42.60 15.17 -47.12
CA PRO A 2 42.69 13.91 -46.37
C PRO A 2 43.67 13.88 -45.14
N ARG A 3 43.51 12.81 -44.33
CA ARG A 3 44.47 11.90 -43.65
C ARG A 3 45.86 12.37 -43.15
N LEU A 4 46.14 12.06 -41.87
CA LEU A 4 47.41 11.52 -41.32
C LEU A 4 47.03 10.54 -40.19
N ALA A 5 47.30 9.23 -40.23
CA ALA A 5 48.54 8.42 -40.30
C ALA A 5 49.14 8.08 -38.92
N LEU A 6 49.26 6.75 -38.71
CA LEU A 6 49.64 6.02 -37.49
C LEU A 6 51.09 6.20 -37.03
N ARG A 7 51.33 5.96 -35.72
CA ARG A 7 52.61 5.40 -35.23
C ARG A 7 52.38 4.42 -34.07
N LYS A 8 52.91 3.20 -34.22
CA LYS A 8 53.10 2.12 -33.22
C LYS A 8 54.44 2.33 -32.50
N VAL A 9 54.53 1.96 -31.21
CA VAL A 9 55.76 1.44 -30.58
C VAL A 9 55.41 0.35 -29.55
N SER A 10 56.22 -0.71 -29.55
CA SER A 10 56.16 -1.99 -28.83
C SER A 10 56.68 -1.93 -27.37
N SER A 11 56.02 -2.63 -26.45
CA SER A 11 56.44 -3.88 -25.74
C SER A 11 57.86 -3.95 -25.18
N TRP A 12 57.99 -3.99 -23.85
CA TRP A 12 59.08 -4.64 -23.11
C TRP A 12 58.50 -5.46 -21.94
N THR A 13 58.80 -6.77 -21.95
CA THR A 13 58.56 -7.77 -20.91
C THR A 13 59.77 -7.88 -19.97
N THR A 14 59.55 -7.98 -18.66
CA THR A 14 60.45 -8.75 -17.77
C THR A 14 59.71 -9.25 -16.52
N LEU A 15 59.82 -10.55 -16.27
CA LEU A 15 59.39 -11.27 -15.07
C LEU A 15 60.27 -10.93 -13.86
N LEU A 16 59.68 -10.91 -12.66
CA LEU A 16 60.33 -11.50 -11.47
C LEU A 16 59.27 -12.11 -10.54
N VAL A 17 59.54 -13.35 -10.13
CA VAL A 17 58.75 -14.20 -9.23
C VAL A 17 59.25 -13.97 -7.80
N ILE A 18 58.36 -14.01 -6.80
CA ILE A 18 58.44 -14.83 -5.56
C ILE A 18 57.42 -14.30 -4.51
N SER A 19 56.38 -15.11 -4.32
CA SER A 19 55.79 -15.58 -3.07
C SER A 19 55.91 -14.71 -1.80
N LEU A 20 54.76 -14.24 -1.29
CA LEU A 20 54.48 -14.31 0.14
C LEU A 20 52.97 -14.43 0.40
N CYS A 21 52.65 -15.52 1.10
CA CYS A 21 51.33 -15.86 1.63
C CYS A 21 50.89 -14.81 2.65
N LEU A 22 49.76 -14.13 2.44
CA LEU A 22 49.04 -13.42 3.50
C LEU A 22 47.53 -13.48 3.23
N ILE A 23 46.86 -14.18 4.14
CA ILE A 23 45.43 -14.32 4.31
C ILE A 23 44.81 -12.91 4.45
N PHE A 24 43.94 -12.52 3.52
CA PHE A 24 43.07 -11.35 3.70
C PHE A 24 41.67 -11.83 4.08
N GLN A 25 41.40 -11.77 5.39
CA GLN A 25 40.05 -11.79 5.92
C GLN A 25 39.29 -10.55 5.42
N PRO A 26 37.99 -10.66 5.07
CA PRO A 26 37.15 -9.48 4.98
C PRO A 26 36.92 -8.93 6.39
N LEU A 27 37.28 -7.65 6.59
CA LEU A 27 36.89 -6.84 7.75
C LEU A 27 35.36 -6.79 7.83
N VAL A 28 34.79 -7.69 8.64
CA VAL A 28 33.43 -7.58 9.14
C VAL A 28 33.46 -6.56 10.28
N TYR A 29 32.92 -5.37 10.03
CA TYR A 29 32.62 -4.41 11.08
C TYR A 29 31.33 -4.87 11.78
N ALA A 30 31.47 -5.83 12.70
CA ALA A 30 30.42 -6.14 13.66
C ALA A 30 30.52 -5.13 14.81
N GLN A 31 29.65 -4.12 14.81
CA GLN A 31 29.35 -3.41 16.05
C GLN A 31 28.30 -4.23 16.80
N GLU A 32 28.76 -5.10 17.69
CA GLU A 32 27.94 -5.61 18.79
C GLU A 32 27.59 -4.43 19.71
N VAL A 33 26.37 -3.93 19.59
CA VAL A 33 25.76 -3.17 20.68
C VAL A 33 25.19 -4.20 21.65
N THR A 34 26.02 -4.55 22.63
CA THR A 34 25.61 -5.28 23.83
C THR A 34 24.65 -4.39 24.61
N ILE A 35 23.34 -4.62 24.47
CA ILE A 35 22.34 -4.03 25.35
C ILE A 35 22.31 -4.88 26.62
N ALA A 36 23.02 -4.40 27.64
CA ALA A 36 22.88 -4.88 29.01
C ALA A 36 21.42 -4.69 29.48
N PRO A 37 20.89 -5.60 30.32
CA PRO A 37 19.52 -5.52 30.81
C PRO A 37 19.38 -4.26 31.68
N SER A 38 18.60 -3.30 31.22
CA SER A 38 18.22 -2.15 32.04
C SER A 38 17.36 -2.63 33.19
N THR A 39 17.92 -2.54 34.39
CA THR A 39 17.26 -2.73 35.68
C THR A 39 15.93 -1.98 35.71
N ALA A 40 14.84 -2.72 35.90
CA ALA A 40 13.53 -2.18 36.20
C ALA A 40 13.60 -1.44 37.55
N SER A 41 13.50 -0.12 37.53
CA SER A 41 13.23 0.67 38.73
C SER A 41 11.72 0.62 38.97
N SER A 42 11.27 -0.36 39.75
CA SER A 42 9.90 -0.40 40.28
C SER A 42 9.76 0.69 41.36
N LEU A 43 8.97 1.72 41.09
CA LEU A 43 8.56 2.69 42.10
C LEU A 43 7.29 2.17 42.78
N THR A 44 7.44 1.72 44.03
CA THR A 44 6.35 1.33 44.93
C THR A 44 5.80 2.57 45.64
N THR A 45 4.48 2.76 45.59
CA THR A 45 3.77 3.77 46.39
C THR A 45 2.77 3.10 47.33
N THR A 46 2.93 3.34 48.62
CA THR A 46 2.04 2.89 49.71
C THR A 46 0.80 3.80 49.83
N PRO A 47 -0.39 3.24 50.17
CA PRO A 47 -1.61 4.04 50.21
C PRO A 47 -1.82 4.68 51.58
N THR A 48 -2.21 5.95 51.61
CA THR A 48 -2.89 6.58 52.76
C THR A 48 -4.16 7.27 52.26
N SER A 49 -5.17 7.24 53.12
CA SER A 49 -6.59 7.34 52.81
C SER A 49 -7.16 8.77 52.74
N THR A 50 -8.24 8.87 51.96
CA THR A 50 -9.43 9.75 52.05
C THR A 50 -9.36 11.22 51.60
N SER A 51 -10.31 11.51 50.68
CA SER A 51 -10.98 12.78 50.30
C SER A 51 -10.47 13.55 49.06
N SER A 52 -11.43 13.75 48.12
CA SER A 52 -11.45 14.64 46.94
C SER A 52 -10.19 14.63 46.04
N ALA A 53 -10.17 13.73 45.05
CA ALA A 53 -9.08 13.62 44.10
C ALA A 53 -9.21 14.64 42.96
N SER A 54 -8.51 15.77 43.10
CA SER A 54 -7.80 16.34 41.96
C SER A 54 -6.69 15.34 41.55
N PRO A 55 -6.35 15.17 40.27
CA PRO A 55 -5.40 14.15 39.84
C PRO A 55 -4.03 14.41 40.50
N SER A 56 -3.59 13.53 41.39
CA SER A 56 -2.38 13.65 42.21
C SER A 56 -1.20 12.83 41.68
N SER A 57 -1.12 12.61 40.36
CA SER A 57 0.11 12.16 39.73
C SER A 57 0.92 13.40 39.30
N SER A 58 2.18 13.49 39.73
CA SER A 58 3.10 14.52 39.25
C SER A 58 3.14 14.47 37.72
N PRO A 59 3.02 15.62 37.02
CA PRO A 59 2.97 15.63 35.57
C PRO A 59 4.28 15.10 34.99
N LEU A 60 4.18 14.28 33.94
CA LEU A 60 5.32 13.80 33.18
C LEU A 60 5.94 14.99 32.43
N LEU A 61 7.24 15.19 32.57
CA LEU A 61 7.98 16.24 31.87
C LEU A 61 8.60 15.69 30.59
N VAL A 62 8.47 16.45 29.51
CA VAL A 62 9.17 16.17 28.24
C VAL A 62 10.54 16.85 28.26
N PRO A 63 11.66 16.11 28.33
CA PRO A 63 12.97 16.70 28.56
C PRO A 63 13.59 17.34 27.30
N THR A 64 13.41 16.72 26.13
CA THR A 64 14.01 17.13 24.84
C THR A 64 13.09 16.76 23.68
N LEU A 65 13.15 17.51 22.57
CA LEU A 65 12.44 17.17 21.33
C LEU A 65 13.40 16.60 20.27
N PRO A 66 13.01 15.60 19.46
CA PRO A 66 11.74 14.88 19.52
C PRO A 66 11.66 13.95 20.75
N PHE A 67 10.44 13.73 21.24
CA PHE A 67 10.15 12.88 22.39
C PHE A 67 9.11 11.83 22.00
N ASN A 68 9.46 10.55 22.08
CA ASN A 68 8.53 9.45 21.84
C ASN A 68 8.57 8.50 23.03
N THR A 69 7.42 8.21 23.64
CA THR A 69 7.33 7.27 24.76
C THR A 69 5.99 6.54 24.77
N THR A 70 6.01 5.31 25.29
CA THR A 70 4.79 4.58 25.63
C THR A 70 4.44 4.87 27.09
N LEU A 71 3.21 5.28 27.35
CA LEU A 71 2.73 5.60 28.68
C LEU A 71 2.42 4.33 29.48
N PRO A 72 2.44 4.41 30.82
CA PRO A 72 1.87 3.36 31.66
C PRO A 72 0.41 3.07 31.27
N PRO A 73 -0.07 1.82 31.41
CA PRO A 73 -1.47 1.49 31.12
C PRO A 73 -2.42 2.34 31.95
N LEU A 74 -3.37 3.00 31.27
CA LEU A 74 -4.45 3.71 31.93
C LEU A 74 -5.51 2.69 32.34
N ASN A 75 -5.83 2.65 33.63
CA ASN A 75 -6.76 1.71 34.25
C ASN A 75 -7.58 2.33 35.38
N ALA A 76 -8.49 1.58 35.99
CA ALA A 76 -9.33 2.11 37.08
C ALA A 76 -8.52 2.64 38.29
N SER A 77 -7.30 2.11 38.52
CA SER A 77 -6.41 2.57 39.60
C SER A 77 -5.61 3.81 39.22
N ASN A 78 -5.20 3.91 37.95
CA ASN A 78 -4.47 5.04 37.38
C ASN A 78 -5.19 5.51 36.10
N PRO A 79 -6.33 6.22 36.23
CA PRO A 79 -7.19 6.51 35.09
C PRO A 79 -6.71 7.66 34.22
N SER A 80 -5.69 8.41 34.66
CA SER A 80 -5.19 9.58 33.93
C SER A 80 -3.69 9.80 34.07
N VAL A 81 -3.11 10.45 33.07
CA VAL A 81 -1.73 10.92 33.02
C VAL A 81 -1.73 12.35 32.44
N GLN A 82 -1.09 13.27 33.16
CA GLN A 82 -0.83 14.62 32.66
C GLN A 82 0.63 14.74 32.18
N ILE A 83 0.82 15.38 31.04
CA ILE A 83 2.12 15.61 30.40
C ILE A 83 2.30 17.11 30.16
N ASN A 84 3.39 17.67 30.64
CA ASN A 84 3.76 19.06 30.35
C ASN A 84 4.64 19.12 29.10
N LEU A 85 4.17 19.83 28.09
CA LEU A 85 4.84 19.97 26.80
C LEU A 85 5.80 21.18 26.85
N PRO A 86 6.95 21.12 26.15
CA PRO A 86 7.92 22.20 26.17
C PRO A 86 7.40 23.43 25.43
N ALA A 87 7.82 24.63 25.83
CA ALA A 87 7.55 25.85 25.05
C ALA A 87 8.30 25.79 23.71
N SER A 88 7.58 25.81 22.60
CA SER A 88 8.13 25.81 21.24
C SER A 88 7.21 26.57 20.30
N SER A 89 7.78 27.17 19.25
CA SER A 89 7.03 27.99 18.30
C SER A 89 6.10 27.14 17.45
N THR A 90 6.54 25.91 17.18
CA THR A 90 5.76 24.87 16.53
C THR A 90 5.84 23.60 17.36
N LEU A 91 4.69 22.93 17.56
CA LEU A 91 4.60 21.63 18.22
C LEU A 91 3.66 20.72 17.42
N TYR A 92 4.10 19.49 17.25
CA TYR A 92 3.34 18.38 16.70
C TYR A 92 3.23 17.32 17.78
N VAL A 93 2.00 16.97 18.16
CA VAL A 93 1.70 15.89 19.10
C VAL A 93 0.96 14.79 18.33
N THR A 94 1.44 13.55 18.43
CA THR A 94 0.78 12.37 17.87
C THR A 94 0.48 11.37 18.98
N LEU A 95 -0.71 10.80 18.96
CA LEU A 95 -1.21 9.85 19.95
C LEU A 95 -1.65 8.58 19.24
N ASN A 96 -1.10 7.44 19.65
CA ASN A 96 -1.46 6.13 19.12
C ASN A 96 -1.89 5.21 20.26
N ILE A 97 -3.09 4.64 20.16
CA ILE A 97 -3.57 3.65 21.13
C ILE A 97 -2.97 2.30 20.76
N CYS A 98 -2.03 1.78 21.56
CA CYS A 98 -1.28 0.56 21.26
C CYS A 98 -2.00 -0.72 21.65
N GLY A 99 -2.91 -0.62 22.62
CA GLY A 99 -3.70 -1.73 23.11
C GLY A 99 -4.90 -1.20 23.89
N VAL A 100 -5.96 -2.00 23.88
CA VAL A 100 -7.18 -1.78 24.68
C VAL A 100 -7.37 -2.95 25.63
N GLY A 101 -8.06 -2.72 26.75
CA GLY A 101 -8.46 -3.80 27.65
C GLY A 101 -9.49 -4.74 27.01
N ALA A 102 -10.02 -5.69 27.79
CA ALA A 102 -10.99 -6.67 27.29
C ALA A 102 -12.27 -6.02 26.72
N ASN A 103 -12.68 -4.85 27.23
CA ASN A 103 -13.71 -4.03 26.62
C ASN A 103 -13.11 -2.96 25.69
N SER A 104 -13.16 -3.22 24.39
CA SER A 104 -12.67 -2.30 23.34
C SER A 104 -13.51 -1.03 23.17
N SER A 105 -14.66 -0.91 23.85
CA SER A 105 -15.50 0.31 23.80
C SER A 105 -14.95 1.44 24.66
N ILE A 106 -14.04 1.14 25.59
CA ILE A 106 -13.46 2.11 26.50
C ILE A 106 -12.17 2.66 25.87
N LEU A 107 -12.25 3.89 25.35
CA LEU A 107 -11.14 4.58 24.72
C LEU A 107 -10.75 5.82 25.55
N PRO A 108 -9.46 6.22 25.52
CA PRO A 108 -8.99 7.39 26.23
C PRO A 108 -9.43 8.66 25.50
N ARG A 109 -9.65 9.72 26.28
CA ARG A 109 -9.79 11.08 25.74
C ARG A 109 -8.49 11.83 26.01
N ALA A 110 -8.09 12.62 25.02
CA ALA A 110 -6.91 13.46 25.09
C ALA A 110 -7.33 14.93 25.00
N ILE A 111 -7.05 15.69 26.04
CA ILE A 111 -7.39 17.11 26.13
C ILE A 111 -6.10 17.90 26.27
N ILE A 112 -5.89 18.87 25.40
CA ILE A 112 -4.73 19.77 25.43
C ILE A 112 -5.20 21.14 25.87
N SER A 113 -4.58 21.65 26.93
CA SER A 113 -4.77 23.01 27.41
C SER A 113 -3.54 23.85 27.09
N THR A 114 -3.80 25.08 26.68
CA THR A 114 -2.83 26.12 26.38
C THR A 114 -3.02 27.31 27.32
N SER A 115 -3.78 27.15 28.41
CA SER A 115 -3.93 28.15 29.46
C SER A 115 -2.87 27.96 30.56
N SER A 116 -2.57 29.04 31.28
CA SER A 116 -1.73 29.01 32.48
C SER A 116 -2.49 29.65 33.65
N PRO A 117 -2.93 28.89 34.66
CA PRO A 117 -2.78 27.44 34.84
C PRO A 117 -3.60 26.63 33.81
N PRO A 118 -3.25 25.35 33.55
CA PRO A 118 -3.95 24.51 32.59
C PRO A 118 -5.38 24.20 33.06
N SER A 119 -6.34 24.25 32.14
CA SER A 119 -7.75 23.92 32.36
C SER A 119 -8.20 22.85 31.37
N PHE A 120 -8.85 21.79 31.85
CA PHE A 120 -9.32 20.68 31.02
C PHE A 120 -10.85 20.64 30.86
N ILE A 121 -11.53 21.76 31.10
CA ILE A 121 -12.98 21.92 31.01
C ILE A 121 -13.38 22.27 29.58
N LEU A 122 -14.01 21.34 28.85
CA LEU A 122 -14.34 21.50 27.42
C LEU A 122 -15.60 22.32 27.16
N GLY A 123 -16.59 22.26 28.05
CA GLY A 123 -17.85 23.01 27.90
C GLY A 123 -18.55 22.73 26.55
N ARG A 124 -18.84 23.80 25.79
CA ARG A 124 -19.37 23.69 24.41
C ARG A 124 -18.22 23.80 23.42
N THR A 125 -18.09 22.82 22.55
CA THR A 125 -17.00 22.74 21.56
C THR A 125 -17.45 23.07 20.14
N VAL A 126 -16.49 23.46 19.31
CA VAL A 126 -16.62 23.66 17.86
C VAL A 126 -15.50 22.88 17.17
N ALA A 127 -15.78 22.36 15.97
CA ALA A 127 -14.78 21.69 15.16
C ALA A 127 -13.73 22.67 14.62
N ASP A 128 -12.45 22.35 14.81
CA ASP A 128 -11.32 23.10 14.29
C ASP A 128 -10.38 22.16 13.50
N PRO A 129 -10.36 22.25 12.15
CA PRO A 129 -9.50 21.41 11.32
C PRO A 129 -8.03 21.87 11.31
N ASP A 130 -7.72 23.10 11.74
CA ASP A 130 -6.37 23.67 11.69
C ASP A 130 -5.49 23.18 12.85
N LEU A 131 -6.13 22.71 13.93
CA LEU A 131 -5.47 22.09 15.08
C LEU A 131 -5.18 20.60 14.91
N GLY A 132 -5.38 20.05 13.70
CA GLY A 132 -5.24 18.63 13.40
C GLY A 132 -6.56 17.85 13.44
N GLY A 133 -6.44 16.52 13.52
CA GLY A 133 -7.54 15.58 13.33
C GLY A 133 -7.48 14.93 11.94
N LEU A 134 -7.76 13.63 11.89
CA LEU A 134 -7.78 12.86 10.64
C LEU A 134 -9.22 12.50 10.28
N GLN A 135 -9.73 13.04 9.17
CA GLN A 135 -11.15 12.96 8.73
C GLN A 135 -12.18 13.56 9.70
N VAL A 136 -11.94 13.43 11.01
CA VAL A 136 -12.69 14.04 12.09
C VAL A 136 -11.81 15.15 12.67
N PRO A 137 -12.23 16.42 12.58
CA PRO A 137 -11.47 17.54 13.12
C PRO A 137 -11.43 17.50 14.65
N ASN A 138 -10.38 18.10 15.22
CA ASN A 138 -10.30 18.31 16.66
C ASN A 138 -11.42 19.25 17.14
N GLN A 139 -11.80 19.13 18.41
CA GLN A 139 -12.90 19.89 19.00
C GLN A 139 -12.33 20.90 19.99
N VAL A 140 -12.40 22.20 19.67
CA VAL A 140 -11.93 23.27 20.55
C VAL A 140 -13.09 23.85 21.33
N ASN A 141 -12.89 24.21 22.60
CA ASN A 141 -13.86 25.00 23.35
C ASN A 141 -14.16 26.30 22.58
N ARG A 142 -15.41 26.77 22.61
CA ARG A 142 -15.82 28.04 21.99
C ARG A 142 -14.99 29.24 22.46
N ASP A 143 -14.48 29.19 23.68
CA ASP A 143 -13.61 30.24 24.25
C ASP A 143 -12.14 30.10 23.81
N GLY A 144 -11.80 29.09 23.01
CA GLY A 144 -10.48 28.88 22.40
C GLY A 144 -9.57 27.87 23.12
N ASP A 145 -9.87 27.50 24.37
CA ASP A 145 -9.13 26.51 25.16
C ASP A 145 -10.09 25.79 26.13
N PRO A 146 -9.95 24.48 26.39
CA PRO A 146 -9.00 23.52 25.83
C PRO A 146 -9.48 22.85 24.53
N THR A 147 -8.58 22.09 23.90
CA THR A 147 -8.83 21.30 22.70
C THR A 147 -8.95 19.81 23.02
N LEU A 148 -10.03 19.18 22.63
CA LEU A 148 -10.20 17.72 22.62
C LEU A 148 -9.64 17.17 21.30
N VAL A 149 -8.64 16.31 21.41
CA VAL A 149 -8.06 15.59 20.27
C VAL A 149 -8.98 14.44 19.88
N SER A 150 -9.37 14.42 18.60
CA SER A 150 -10.23 13.38 18.04
C SER A 150 -9.38 12.18 17.61
N PHE A 151 -9.67 11.00 18.18
CA PHE A 151 -9.08 9.75 17.69
C PHE A 151 -9.86 9.24 16.48
N ASN A 152 -9.16 8.93 15.39
CA ASN A 152 -9.67 8.17 14.27
C ASN A 152 -8.93 6.84 14.19
N LYS A 153 -9.67 5.75 14.43
CA LYS A 153 -9.16 4.37 14.36
C LYS A 153 -7.85 4.15 15.13
N GLY A 154 -7.76 4.71 16.33
CA GLY A 154 -6.60 4.57 17.21
C GLY A 154 -5.50 5.63 17.05
N PHE A 155 -5.62 6.53 16.08
CA PHE A 155 -4.66 7.63 15.84
C PHE A 155 -5.29 8.99 16.11
N GLY A 156 -4.58 9.86 16.83
CA GLY A 156 -4.93 11.26 17.02
C GLY A 156 -3.71 12.15 16.82
N ASN A 157 -3.91 13.37 16.33
CA ASN A 157 -2.85 14.35 16.20
C ASN A 157 -3.32 15.74 16.59
N TRP A 158 -2.39 16.55 17.07
CA TRP A 158 -2.59 17.94 17.37
C TRP A 158 -1.39 18.76 16.91
N THR A 159 -1.67 19.93 16.34
CA THR A 159 -0.65 20.85 15.84
C THR A 159 -0.84 22.22 16.44
N TRP A 160 0.27 22.84 16.80
CA TRP A 160 0.30 24.12 17.46
C TRP A 160 1.36 25.01 16.87
N ASN A 161 0.96 26.25 16.57
CA ASN A 161 1.83 27.29 16.08
C ASN A 161 1.66 28.52 16.99
N ASN A 162 2.62 28.78 17.86
CA ASN A 162 2.66 29.96 18.72
C ASN A 162 4.00 30.69 18.59
N PRO A 163 4.10 31.67 17.68
CA PRO A 163 5.35 32.38 17.45
C PRO A 163 5.86 33.14 18.70
N ASP A 164 4.98 33.46 19.64
CA ASP A 164 5.28 34.32 20.79
C ASP A 164 5.84 33.54 22.00
N LEU A 165 5.83 32.20 21.97
CA LEU A 165 6.37 31.30 23.02
C LEU A 165 5.86 31.57 24.45
N THR A 166 4.72 32.25 24.57
CA THR A 166 4.23 32.79 25.86
C THR A 166 3.60 31.73 26.77
N VAL A 167 3.21 30.56 26.23
CA VAL A 167 2.51 29.54 27.01
C VAL A 167 3.05 28.14 26.73
N GLN A 168 3.16 27.34 27.80
CA GLN A 168 3.48 25.92 27.76
C GLN A 168 2.19 25.11 27.73
N PRO A 169 1.96 24.30 26.67
CA PRO A 169 0.80 23.44 26.63
C PRO A 169 0.91 22.27 27.62
N SER A 170 -0.23 21.83 28.15
CA SER A 170 -0.35 20.61 28.95
C SER A 170 -1.34 19.66 28.30
N LEU A 171 -0.97 18.38 28.19
CA LEU A 171 -1.83 17.30 27.70
C LEU A 171 -2.33 16.47 28.88
N LEU A 172 -3.65 16.32 29.01
CA LEU A 172 -4.28 15.36 29.89
C LEU A 172 -4.82 14.20 29.05
N LEU A 173 -4.36 12.99 29.35
CA LEU A 173 -4.88 11.75 28.77
C LEU A 173 -5.59 10.98 29.88
N ALA A 174 -6.87 10.66 29.70
CA ALA A 174 -7.67 10.00 30.73
C ALA A 174 -8.76 9.07 30.17
N LEU A 175 -9.06 8.02 30.94
CA LEU A 175 -10.27 7.22 30.79
C LEU A 175 -11.41 7.84 31.61
N GLY A 176 -12.65 7.74 31.13
CA GLY A 176 -13.83 8.17 31.89
C GLY A 176 -13.92 9.67 32.18
N ILE A 177 -13.11 10.51 31.52
CA ILE A 177 -13.18 11.97 31.69
C ILE A 177 -14.44 12.53 31.02
N ASP A 178 -15.17 13.39 31.72
CA ASP A 178 -16.37 14.05 31.25
C ASP A 178 -16.05 15.39 30.54
N ASN A 179 -17.06 16.16 30.14
CA ASN A 179 -16.82 17.48 29.51
C ASN A 179 -16.49 18.58 30.53
N ASN A 180 -16.65 18.30 31.81
CA ASN A 180 -16.32 19.19 32.90
C ASN A 180 -14.88 18.99 33.40
N GLY A 181 -14.14 18.04 32.79
CA GLY A 181 -12.77 17.71 33.15
C GLY A 181 -12.66 16.79 34.37
N GLU A 182 -13.78 16.31 34.91
CA GLU A 182 -13.82 15.36 36.02
C GLU A 182 -13.71 13.93 35.50
N ILE A 183 -12.98 13.09 36.23
CA ILE A 183 -12.80 11.68 35.90
C ILE A 183 -13.85 10.88 36.66
N ASP A 184 -14.80 10.31 35.94
CA ASP A 184 -15.76 9.37 36.52
C ASP A 184 -15.17 7.95 36.50
N SER A 185 -14.46 7.60 37.57
CA SER A 185 -13.88 6.26 37.72
C SER A 185 -14.94 5.15 37.83
N SER A 186 -16.20 5.48 38.14
CA SER A 186 -17.28 4.48 38.18
C SER A 186 -17.71 4.02 36.79
N SER A 187 -17.40 4.80 35.76
CA SER A 187 -17.58 4.43 34.35
C SER A 187 -16.51 3.47 33.82
N ILE A 188 -15.45 3.23 34.60
CA ILE A 188 -14.32 2.34 34.26
C ILE A 188 -14.48 1.04 35.06
N PRO A 189 -14.87 -0.09 34.42
CA PRO A 189 -15.02 -1.35 35.14
C PRO A 189 -13.68 -1.80 35.73
N SER A 190 -13.69 -2.39 36.94
CA SER A 190 -12.48 -2.77 37.69
C SER A 190 -11.53 -3.72 36.97
N ASP A 191 -12.07 -4.53 36.05
CA ASP A 191 -11.33 -5.52 35.26
C ASP A 191 -11.02 -5.02 33.84
N ASN A 192 -11.29 -3.74 33.56
CA ASN A 192 -11.18 -3.15 32.23
C ASN A 192 -10.44 -1.82 32.22
N GLY A 193 -9.71 -1.63 31.13
CA GLY A 193 -8.88 -0.47 30.89
C GLY A 193 -7.43 -0.81 31.19
N ASP A 194 -6.77 -1.60 30.36
CA ASP A 194 -5.31 -1.57 30.29
C ASP A 194 -4.98 -0.88 28.97
N VAL A 195 -5.41 0.38 28.86
CA VAL A 195 -5.25 1.14 27.64
C VAL A 195 -3.85 1.70 27.60
N VAL A 196 -3.06 1.26 26.63
CA VAL A 196 -1.68 1.70 26.44
C VAL A 196 -1.66 2.72 25.32
N VAL A 197 -1.07 3.89 25.56
CA VAL A 197 -0.96 4.95 24.55
C VAL A 197 0.50 5.32 24.34
N HIS A 198 0.89 5.40 23.08
CA HIS A 198 2.17 5.95 22.65
C HIS A 198 2.00 7.42 22.28
N VAL A 199 2.86 8.26 22.85
CA VAL A 199 2.87 9.70 22.65
C VAL A 199 4.15 10.08 21.93
N GLY A 200 4.01 10.80 20.83
CA GLY A 200 5.11 11.43 20.11
C GLY A 200 4.95 12.95 20.10
N VAL A 201 6.05 13.67 20.35
CA VAL A 201 6.10 15.13 20.40
C VAL A 201 7.32 15.60 19.62
N SER A 202 7.13 16.56 18.71
CA SER A 202 8.18 17.08 17.84
C SER A 202 7.94 18.55 17.48
N SER A 203 8.99 19.29 17.14
CA SER A 203 8.89 20.70 16.72
C SER A 203 8.99 20.90 15.21
N THR A 204 9.52 19.93 14.46
CA THR A 204 9.81 20.09 13.03
C THR A 204 8.77 19.45 12.12
N ALA A 205 8.30 18.25 12.49
CA ALA A 205 7.32 17.47 11.75
C ALA A 205 6.68 16.44 12.69
N PRO A 206 5.46 15.95 12.40
CA PRO A 206 4.87 14.84 13.14
C PRO A 206 5.81 13.63 13.17
N SER A 207 5.94 13.00 14.34
CA SER A 207 6.70 11.74 14.51
C SER A 207 6.08 10.59 13.71
N GLU A 208 4.77 10.63 13.52
CA GLU A 208 4.01 9.68 12.74
C GLU A 208 2.92 10.42 11.94
N SER A 209 2.62 9.93 10.75
CA SER A 209 1.61 10.55 9.89
C SER A 209 0.79 9.48 9.17
N ILE A 210 -0.47 9.78 8.87
CA ILE A 210 -1.34 8.87 8.12
C ILE A 210 -1.46 9.36 6.69
N SER A 211 -1.12 8.50 5.74
CA SER A 211 -1.36 8.72 4.33
C SER A 211 -2.81 8.35 3.97
N PRO A 212 -3.48 9.13 3.10
CA PRO A 212 -4.78 8.73 2.54
C PRO A 212 -4.64 7.59 1.51
N SER A 213 -3.43 7.33 1.01
CA SER A 213 -3.16 6.30 0.02
C SER A 213 -3.20 4.91 0.67
N ALA A 214 -3.70 3.93 -0.09
CA ALA A 214 -3.73 2.53 0.32
C ALA A 214 -2.86 1.68 -0.64
N PRO A 215 -2.29 0.56 -0.17
CA PRO A 215 -1.71 -0.44 -1.06
C PRO A 215 -2.75 -0.90 -2.08
N LEU A 216 -2.28 -1.44 -3.20
CA LEU A 216 -3.14 -2.01 -4.23
C LEU A 216 -2.97 -3.53 -4.23
N LEU A 217 -4.07 -4.27 -4.06
CA LEU A 217 -4.08 -5.72 -4.23
C LEU A 217 -3.96 -6.07 -5.72
N GLY A 218 -2.95 -6.84 -6.08
CA GLY A 218 -2.88 -7.53 -7.37
C GLY A 218 -3.87 -8.68 -7.38
N ASP A 219 -3.45 -9.80 -6.78
CA ASP A 219 -4.25 -11.00 -6.62
C ASP A 219 -3.63 -11.94 -5.58
N THR A 220 -4.34 -13.01 -5.23
CA THR A 220 -3.90 -14.04 -4.29
C THR A 220 -3.85 -15.43 -4.94
N THR A 221 -3.07 -16.35 -4.36
CA THR A 221 -3.17 -17.80 -4.57
C THR A 221 -3.73 -18.44 -3.29
N GLN A 222 -3.62 -19.76 -3.12
CA GLN A 222 -3.94 -20.39 -1.84
C GLN A 222 -3.00 -19.99 -0.70
N ASN A 223 -1.77 -19.55 -0.98
CA ASN A 223 -0.74 -19.35 0.04
C ASN A 223 0.20 -18.17 -0.22
N ALA A 224 -0.10 -17.36 -1.24
CA ALA A 224 0.67 -16.17 -1.56
C ALA A 224 -0.23 -15.00 -1.96
N VAL A 225 0.30 -13.78 -1.85
CA VAL A 225 -0.35 -12.55 -2.26
C VAL A 225 0.63 -11.67 -3.04
N LEU A 226 0.13 -11.04 -4.10
CA LEU A 226 0.82 -9.98 -4.84
C LEU A 226 0.24 -8.63 -4.43
N LEU A 227 1.07 -7.77 -3.87
CA LEU A 227 0.72 -6.41 -3.45
C LEU A 227 1.56 -5.38 -4.16
N PHE A 228 0.96 -4.22 -4.39
CA PHE A 228 1.61 -3.06 -4.98
C PHE A 228 1.50 -1.85 -4.04
N SER A 229 2.49 -0.97 -4.10
CA SER A 229 2.41 0.34 -3.46
C SER A 229 1.35 1.19 -4.16
N PRO A 230 0.87 2.28 -3.52
CA PRO A 230 0.34 3.41 -4.26
C PRO A 230 1.27 3.86 -5.40
N LEU A 231 0.75 4.65 -6.32
CA LEU A 231 1.56 5.22 -7.40
C LEU A 231 2.60 6.19 -6.81
N LEU A 232 3.88 5.82 -6.86
CA LEU A 232 4.96 6.62 -6.28
C LEU A 232 5.26 7.83 -7.16
N GLN A 233 5.34 7.60 -8.46
CA GLN A 233 5.63 8.62 -9.45
C GLN A 233 4.88 8.29 -10.74
N GLN A 234 4.17 9.29 -11.28
CA GLN A 234 3.66 9.23 -12.64
C GLN A 234 4.82 9.48 -13.60
N ALA A 235 5.04 8.56 -14.54
CA ALA A 235 6.04 8.76 -15.57
C ALA A 235 5.41 9.58 -16.71
N PRO A 236 5.96 10.75 -17.06
CA PRO A 236 5.46 11.51 -18.19
C PRO A 236 5.72 10.74 -19.47
N ILE A 237 4.65 10.44 -20.21
CA ILE A 237 4.77 9.84 -21.53
C ILE A 237 5.04 10.96 -22.54
N LEU A 238 6.19 10.92 -23.18
CA LEU A 238 6.48 11.78 -24.32
C LEU A 238 5.59 11.35 -25.49
N GLN A 239 4.56 12.16 -25.74
CA GLN A 239 3.61 11.91 -26.82
C GLN A 239 4.29 12.16 -28.17
N PRO A 240 4.26 11.21 -29.11
CA PRO A 240 4.85 11.41 -30.42
C PRO A 240 4.09 12.49 -31.20
N THR A 241 4.81 13.34 -31.92
CA THR A 241 4.25 14.46 -32.69
C THR A 241 4.63 14.35 -34.17
N TYR A 242 3.81 14.97 -35.02
CA TYR A 242 4.10 15.07 -36.45
C TYR A 242 5.47 15.75 -36.68
N PRO A 243 6.28 15.31 -37.66
CA PRO A 243 6.03 14.27 -38.66
C PRO A 243 6.45 12.84 -38.25
N ASN A 244 7.09 12.66 -37.10
CA ASN A 244 7.69 11.39 -36.72
C ASN A 244 6.97 10.74 -35.54
N TYR A 245 6.10 9.78 -35.84
CA TYR A 245 5.40 9.01 -34.83
C TYR A 245 6.19 7.77 -34.43
N THR A 246 7.11 7.91 -33.47
CA THR A 246 7.84 6.76 -32.92
C THR A 246 7.01 6.10 -31.81
N LEU A 247 6.59 4.85 -32.03
CA LEU A 247 5.95 4.02 -31.01
C LEU A 247 6.98 3.14 -30.30
N PRO A 248 6.77 2.78 -29.02
CA PRO A 248 7.63 1.85 -28.34
C PRO A 248 7.52 0.45 -28.95
N GLY A 249 8.61 -0.31 -28.91
CA GLY A 249 8.62 -1.72 -29.33
C GLY A 249 7.71 -2.60 -28.47
N ALA A 250 7.51 -3.86 -28.89
CA ALA A 250 6.72 -4.83 -28.13
C ALA A 250 7.26 -4.99 -26.70
N GLN A 251 8.57 -5.16 -26.53
CA GLN A 251 9.22 -5.04 -25.23
C GLN A 251 9.50 -3.56 -24.90
N LEU A 252 8.97 -3.09 -23.78
CA LEU A 252 9.26 -1.76 -23.27
C LEU A 252 10.67 -1.71 -22.67
N PRO A 253 11.40 -0.59 -22.84
CA PRO A 253 12.63 -0.38 -22.10
C PRO A 253 12.32 -0.30 -20.60
N LEU A 254 12.97 -1.15 -19.81
CA LEU A 254 12.93 -1.02 -18.36
C LEU A 254 13.78 0.20 -17.98
N VAL A 255 13.13 1.35 -17.78
CA VAL A 255 13.81 2.54 -17.28
C VAL A 255 13.94 2.42 -15.76
N PRO A 256 15.17 2.33 -15.21
CA PRO A 256 15.37 2.21 -13.78
C PRO A 256 14.72 3.37 -13.03
N TYR A 257 14.17 3.09 -11.85
CA TYR A 257 13.64 4.12 -10.99
C TYR A 257 14.78 5.03 -10.52
N ALA A 258 14.76 6.30 -10.93
CA ALA A 258 15.82 7.27 -10.62
C ALA A 258 15.61 8.00 -9.28
N GLY A 259 14.65 7.55 -8.45
CA GLY A 259 14.23 8.27 -7.25
C GLY A 259 13.19 9.37 -7.56
N PRO A 260 12.69 10.06 -6.52
CA PRO A 260 11.76 11.17 -6.70
C PRO A 260 12.46 12.33 -7.42
N SER A 261 12.28 12.42 -8.74
CA SER A 261 12.57 13.65 -9.48
C SER A 261 11.60 14.75 -9.05
N ALA A 262 11.86 16.02 -9.35
CA ALA A 262 10.98 17.16 -9.03
C ALA A 262 9.56 17.10 -9.68
N GLN A 263 9.14 15.94 -10.19
CA GLN A 263 7.84 15.66 -10.77
C GLN A 263 6.88 15.10 -9.71
N THR A 264 5.73 15.76 -9.60
CA THR A 264 4.52 15.43 -8.82
C THR A 264 4.57 14.14 -7.99
N ASN A 265 5.01 14.25 -6.72
CA ASN A 265 4.76 13.20 -5.73
C ASN A 265 3.23 13.07 -5.55
N LEU A 266 2.68 11.91 -5.90
CA LEU A 266 1.23 11.65 -5.84
C LEU A 266 0.78 11.07 -4.50
N THR A 267 1.73 10.75 -3.61
CA THR A 267 1.45 10.27 -2.26
C THR A 267 2.29 11.00 -1.23
N THR A 268 1.82 11.00 0.02
CA THR A 268 2.57 11.54 1.17
C THR A 268 3.63 10.57 1.68
N LEU A 269 3.60 9.30 1.24
CA LEU A 269 4.55 8.26 1.64
C LEU A 269 5.90 8.44 0.94
N SER A 270 6.94 7.96 1.61
CA SER A 270 8.30 7.85 1.09
C SER A 270 8.38 6.77 0.01
N THR A 271 9.48 6.76 -0.73
CA THR A 271 9.80 5.67 -1.67
C THR A 271 10.34 4.43 -0.96
N ASP A 272 10.83 4.61 0.27
CA ASP A 272 11.31 3.53 1.13
C ASP A 272 10.13 3.01 1.97
N LEU A 273 9.60 1.86 1.53
CA LEU A 273 8.35 1.28 2.00
C LEU A 273 8.57 -0.13 2.54
N GLU A 274 8.05 -0.38 3.73
CA GLU A 274 7.96 -1.70 4.35
C GLU A 274 6.51 -2.19 4.30
N LEU A 275 6.33 -3.46 3.94
CA LEU A 275 5.03 -4.12 3.93
C LEU A 275 4.76 -4.78 5.28
N VAL A 276 3.58 -4.54 5.84
CA VAL A 276 3.08 -5.24 7.02
C VAL A 276 1.83 -6.02 6.64
N VAL A 277 1.80 -7.32 6.93
CA VAL A 277 0.65 -8.21 6.67
C VAL A 277 0.33 -9.00 7.93
N LEU A 278 -0.93 -8.99 8.35
CA LEU A 278 -1.42 -9.70 9.54
C LEU A 278 -2.69 -10.48 9.21
N PRO A 279 -2.93 -11.65 9.82
CA PRO A 279 -4.25 -12.28 9.76
C PRO A 279 -5.26 -11.31 10.36
N THR A 280 -6.38 -11.05 9.68
CA THR A 280 -7.35 -10.03 10.10
C THR A 280 -7.86 -10.32 11.51
N ALA A 281 -8.05 -11.60 11.86
CA ALA A 281 -8.49 -12.07 13.17
C ALA A 281 -7.55 -11.66 14.34
N SER A 282 -6.25 -11.55 14.09
CA SER A 282 -5.25 -11.15 15.09
C SER A 282 -4.71 -9.73 14.85
N SER A 283 -5.31 -8.99 13.93
CA SER A 283 -4.91 -7.63 13.60
C SER A 283 -5.64 -6.58 14.46
N PRO A 284 -5.09 -5.37 14.63
CA PRO A 284 -5.73 -4.28 15.36
C PRO A 284 -7.06 -3.80 14.74
N THR A 285 -7.38 -4.22 13.53
CA THR A 285 -8.64 -3.88 12.83
C THR A 285 -9.88 -4.33 13.60
N ASN A 286 -9.84 -5.48 14.29
CA ASN A 286 -11.01 -6.00 15.02
C ASN A 286 -11.41 -5.15 16.23
N VAL A 287 -10.49 -4.34 16.73
CA VAL A 287 -10.73 -3.41 17.84
C VAL A 287 -10.76 -1.96 17.36
N GLY A 288 -10.83 -1.73 16.05
CA GLY A 288 -10.91 -0.39 15.46
C GLY A 288 -9.63 0.43 15.60
N LEU A 289 -8.47 -0.22 15.68
CA LEU A 289 -7.15 0.44 15.80
C LEU A 289 -6.35 0.40 14.48
N ASP A 290 -7.05 0.47 13.34
CA ASP A 290 -6.49 0.34 11.99
C ASP A 290 -5.37 1.34 11.64
N LEU A 291 -5.34 2.49 12.32
CA LEU A 291 -4.41 3.57 12.05
C LEU A 291 -3.42 3.79 13.20
N SER A 292 -3.46 2.96 14.23
CA SER A 292 -2.50 3.01 15.33
C SER A 292 -1.20 2.28 14.96
N SER A 293 -0.14 3.04 14.70
CA SER A 293 1.15 2.47 14.29
C SER A 293 1.73 1.53 15.35
N CYS A 294 1.52 1.82 16.64
CA CYS A 294 2.07 1.01 17.72
C CYS A 294 1.25 -0.26 17.95
N ALA A 295 -0.07 -0.22 17.75
CA ALA A 295 -0.89 -1.44 17.78
C ALA A 295 -0.51 -2.38 16.62
N ILE A 296 -0.31 -1.83 15.42
CA ILE A 296 0.13 -2.59 14.24
C ILE A 296 1.51 -3.19 14.48
N ARG A 297 2.47 -2.42 14.97
CA ARG A 297 3.82 -2.93 15.29
C ARG A 297 3.79 -4.04 16.34
N SER A 298 3.01 -3.87 17.41
CA SER A 298 2.84 -4.89 18.45
C SER A 298 2.24 -6.19 17.88
N ALA A 299 1.20 -6.08 17.05
CA ALA A 299 0.60 -7.23 16.38
C ALA A 299 1.54 -7.89 15.34
N ASN A 300 2.38 -7.11 14.68
CA ASN A 300 3.40 -7.62 13.75
C ASN A 300 4.49 -8.39 14.49
N GLN A 301 4.91 -7.90 15.65
CA GLN A 301 5.84 -8.60 16.53
C GLN A 301 5.25 -9.91 17.06
N SER A 302 4.00 -9.91 17.53
CA SER A 302 3.35 -11.12 18.07
C SER A 302 3.08 -12.19 17.01
N SER A 303 2.90 -11.79 15.75
CA SER A 303 2.78 -12.69 14.60
C SER A 303 4.12 -13.11 13.99
N SER A 304 5.24 -12.81 14.65
CA SER A 304 6.61 -13.13 14.18
C SER A 304 6.93 -12.57 12.79
N PHE A 305 6.40 -11.39 12.46
CA PHE A 305 6.64 -10.68 11.20
C PHE A 305 6.36 -11.54 9.96
N LEU A 306 5.08 -11.76 9.64
CA LEU A 306 4.70 -12.56 8.47
C LEU A 306 5.34 -12.04 7.17
N ALA A 307 5.41 -10.72 6.99
CA ALA A 307 6.04 -10.06 5.85
C ALA A 307 7.57 -9.90 6.00
N SER A 308 8.23 -10.82 6.69
CA SER A 308 9.69 -10.84 6.82
C SER A 308 10.37 -11.29 5.52
N PRO A 309 11.67 -10.97 5.33
CA PRO A 309 12.43 -11.40 4.14
C PRO A 309 12.43 -12.91 3.89
N GLY A 310 12.24 -13.74 4.92
CA GLY A 310 12.18 -15.21 4.78
C GLY A 310 10.92 -15.72 4.07
N ASN A 311 9.81 -14.97 4.16
CA ASN A 311 8.54 -15.30 3.51
C ASN A 311 8.32 -14.52 2.21
N MET A 312 9.19 -13.56 1.88
CA MET A 312 9.15 -12.78 0.65
C MET A 312 9.63 -13.63 -0.54
N LEU A 313 8.72 -13.98 -1.44
CA LEU A 313 9.05 -14.60 -2.74
C LEU A 313 9.60 -13.56 -3.73
N VAL A 314 9.11 -12.32 -3.61
CA VAL A 314 9.63 -11.14 -4.29
C VAL A 314 9.71 -10.02 -3.28
N ASN A 315 10.95 -9.61 -2.97
CA ASN A 315 11.22 -8.43 -2.15
C ASN A 315 10.78 -7.15 -2.86
N ALA A 316 10.75 -6.04 -2.11
CA ALA A 316 10.41 -4.70 -2.59
C ALA A 316 11.09 -4.39 -3.93
N THR A 317 10.33 -4.48 -5.03
CA THR A 317 10.85 -4.25 -6.39
C THR A 317 10.10 -3.11 -7.03
N THR A 318 10.78 -1.99 -7.24
CA THR A 318 10.19 -0.80 -7.88
C THR A 318 10.39 -0.86 -9.39
N GLN A 319 9.30 -0.82 -10.13
CA GLN A 319 9.35 -0.76 -11.59
C GLN A 319 8.18 0.03 -12.17
N TRP A 320 8.36 0.44 -13.43
CA TRP A 320 7.28 1.04 -14.20
C TRP A 320 6.26 -0.04 -14.58
N MET A 321 4.97 0.24 -14.37
CA MET A 321 3.87 -0.66 -14.68
C MET A 321 2.57 0.12 -14.94
N THR A 322 1.54 -0.57 -15.41
CA THR A 322 0.22 0.03 -15.70
C THR A 322 -0.91 -0.66 -14.91
N VAL A 323 -0.54 -1.41 -13.87
CA VAL A 323 -1.47 -2.09 -12.96
C VAL A 323 -2.41 -1.09 -12.27
N GLY A 324 -3.70 -1.43 -12.22
CA GLY A 324 -4.75 -0.58 -11.69
C GLY A 324 -5.20 0.54 -12.64
N GLY A 325 -4.88 0.43 -13.93
CA GLY A 325 -5.33 1.36 -14.97
C GLY A 325 -4.59 2.69 -14.98
N VAL A 326 -3.51 2.83 -14.20
CA VAL A 326 -2.68 4.03 -14.11
C VAL A 326 -1.23 3.68 -14.34
N GLU A 327 -0.57 4.45 -15.20
CA GLU A 327 0.80 4.23 -15.63
C GLU A 327 1.79 4.95 -14.71
N GLY A 328 2.84 4.25 -14.27
CA GLY A 328 3.94 4.85 -13.52
C GLY A 328 4.67 3.85 -12.63
N TYR A 329 5.46 4.38 -11.71
CA TYR A 329 6.31 3.58 -10.83
C TYR A 329 5.58 3.15 -9.57
N ARG A 330 5.61 1.85 -9.31
CA ARG A 330 5.14 1.24 -8.06
C ARG A 330 6.17 0.24 -7.56
N THR A 331 6.21 0.07 -6.25
CA THR A 331 6.89 -1.06 -5.61
C THR A 331 5.93 -2.24 -5.57
N MET A 332 6.41 -3.44 -5.89
CA MET A 332 5.64 -4.68 -5.69
C MET A 332 6.30 -5.57 -4.65
N TRP A 333 5.48 -6.43 -4.06
CA TRP A 333 5.89 -7.51 -3.17
C TRP A 333 5.10 -8.78 -3.51
N VAL A 334 5.76 -9.93 -3.40
CA VAL A 334 5.07 -11.22 -3.35
C VAL A 334 5.40 -11.87 -2.02
N LEU A 335 4.38 -12.01 -1.17
CA LEU A 335 4.48 -12.66 0.12
C LEU A 335 3.93 -14.09 -0.01
N GLY A 336 4.72 -15.08 0.40
CA GLY A 336 4.30 -16.48 0.52
C GLY A 336 4.02 -16.88 1.97
N GLY A 337 3.77 -18.18 2.19
CA GLY A 337 3.61 -18.76 3.53
C GLY A 337 2.27 -18.44 4.19
N LEU A 338 1.28 -17.98 3.41
CA LEU A 338 -0.05 -17.68 3.92
C LEU A 338 -0.92 -18.94 4.00
N GLY A 339 -1.90 -18.94 4.91
CA GLY A 339 -2.92 -19.99 4.99
C GLY A 339 -3.96 -19.82 3.88
N ALA A 340 -4.50 -20.92 3.36
CA ALA A 340 -5.61 -20.90 2.40
C ALA A 340 -6.91 -20.41 3.05
N GLU A 341 -7.79 -19.79 2.25
CA GLU A 341 -9.10 -19.27 2.69
C GLU A 341 -9.04 -18.39 3.94
N THR A 342 -7.95 -17.65 4.11
CA THR A 342 -7.67 -16.86 5.30
C THR A 342 -7.73 -15.37 4.96
N ASN A 343 -8.40 -14.60 5.82
CA ASN A 343 -8.50 -13.16 5.71
C ASN A 343 -7.27 -12.49 6.31
N TYR A 344 -6.68 -11.58 5.55
CA TYR A 344 -5.52 -10.80 5.94
C TYR A 344 -5.78 -9.30 5.76
N THR A 345 -5.07 -8.50 6.55
CA THR A 345 -5.00 -7.05 6.42
C THR A 345 -3.56 -6.62 6.18
N ALA A 346 -3.37 -5.68 5.26
CA ALA A 346 -2.05 -5.16 4.92
C ALA A 346 -1.97 -3.64 5.01
N TRP A 347 -0.79 -3.16 5.39
CA TRP A 347 -0.40 -1.76 5.47
C TRP A 347 0.97 -1.57 4.84
N LEU A 348 1.27 -0.33 4.47
CA LEU A 348 2.61 0.13 4.16
C LEU A 348 3.06 1.12 5.22
N VAL A 349 4.29 0.94 5.69
CA VAL A 349 4.97 1.85 6.60
C VAL A 349 6.16 2.44 5.87
N ASP A 350 6.34 3.74 5.96
CA ASP A 350 7.48 4.43 5.36
C ASP A 350 8.57 4.72 6.41
N ASN A 351 9.80 4.98 5.93
CA ASN A 351 10.94 5.24 6.80
C ASN A 351 10.88 6.57 7.59
N ARG A 352 9.84 7.39 7.40
CA ARG A 352 9.58 8.66 8.10
C ARG A 352 8.41 8.55 9.08
N GLY A 353 7.89 7.35 9.35
CA GLY A 353 6.75 7.13 10.23
C GLY A 353 5.39 7.38 9.56
N GLY A 354 5.34 7.45 8.24
CA GLY A 354 4.12 7.49 7.43
C GLY A 354 3.47 6.11 7.35
N LEU A 355 2.18 6.03 7.67
CA LEU A 355 1.38 4.80 7.62
C LEU A 355 0.30 4.93 6.54
N SER A 356 0.15 3.92 5.68
CA SER A 356 -0.92 3.88 4.69
C SER A 356 -2.29 3.57 5.30
N GLN A 357 -3.35 3.82 4.54
CA GLN A 357 -4.64 3.18 4.81
C GLN A 357 -4.50 1.65 4.67
N PRO A 358 -5.26 0.85 5.45
CA PRO A 358 -5.27 -0.60 5.30
C PRO A 358 -5.96 -1.04 4.00
N ILE A 359 -5.60 -2.24 3.55
CA ILE A 359 -6.40 -3.05 2.63
C ILE A 359 -6.68 -4.43 3.22
N TRP A 360 -7.77 -5.03 2.78
CA TRP A 360 -8.14 -6.40 3.11
C TRP A 360 -8.00 -7.27 1.88
N PHE A 361 -7.63 -8.53 2.11
CA PHE A 361 -7.65 -9.55 1.08
C PHE A 361 -7.85 -10.92 1.69
N THR A 362 -8.29 -11.87 0.86
CA THR A 362 -8.49 -13.26 1.24
C THR A 362 -7.67 -14.14 0.30
N THR A 363 -6.94 -15.09 0.85
CA THR A 363 -6.28 -16.14 0.06
C THR A 363 -7.32 -17.09 -0.51
N LYS A 364 -7.01 -17.68 -1.66
CA LYS A 364 -7.94 -18.57 -2.36
C LYS A 364 -8.00 -19.95 -1.71
N GLN A 365 -8.93 -20.78 -2.19
CA GLN A 365 -9.10 -22.17 -1.78
C GLN A 365 -7.81 -22.98 -1.96
N ALA A 366 -7.57 -23.96 -1.10
CA ALA A 366 -6.37 -24.80 -1.13
C ALA A 366 -6.15 -25.52 -2.48
N THR A 367 -7.23 -25.76 -3.24
CA THR A 367 -7.24 -26.40 -4.56
C THR A 367 -7.08 -25.42 -5.72
N PHE A 368 -6.90 -24.12 -5.47
CA PHE A 368 -6.76 -23.12 -6.51
C PHE A 368 -5.49 -23.37 -7.34
N PRO A 369 -5.59 -23.58 -8.67
CA PRO A 369 -4.47 -24.09 -9.46
C PRO A 369 -3.56 -23.00 -10.04
N CYS A 370 -4.03 -21.75 -10.10
CA CYS A 370 -3.32 -20.69 -10.81
C CYS A 370 -2.25 -20.00 -9.96
N GLN A 371 -1.16 -19.61 -10.61
CA GLN A 371 -0.02 -18.94 -10.01
C GLN A 371 0.03 -17.45 -10.39
N LEU A 372 0.74 -16.65 -9.61
CA LEU A 372 0.87 -15.21 -9.84
C LEU A 372 1.74 -14.92 -11.06
N ALA A 373 1.20 -14.19 -12.03
CA ALA A 373 1.94 -13.59 -13.13
C ALA A 373 2.27 -12.13 -12.77
N LEU A 374 3.54 -11.77 -12.84
CA LEU A 374 4.06 -10.46 -12.48
C LEU A 374 4.11 -9.53 -13.69
N PRO A 375 4.02 -8.21 -13.47
CA PRO A 375 4.19 -7.25 -14.56
C PRO A 375 5.59 -7.34 -15.15
N ASN A 376 5.69 -7.28 -16.48
CA ASN A 376 6.96 -7.31 -17.21
C ASN A 376 6.98 -6.31 -18.37
N SER A 377 8.10 -6.25 -19.08
CA SER A 377 8.30 -5.30 -20.19
C SER A 377 7.37 -5.51 -21.38
N LEU A 378 6.80 -6.70 -21.56
CA LEU A 378 5.85 -6.98 -22.62
C LEU A 378 4.43 -6.56 -22.19
N CYS A 379 4.03 -7.00 -21.00
CA CYS A 379 2.71 -6.78 -20.41
C CYS A 379 2.82 -6.14 -19.02
N PRO A 380 2.91 -4.80 -18.97
CA PRO A 380 3.06 -4.04 -17.72
C PRO A 380 1.76 -3.95 -16.91
N ASN A 381 0.62 -4.37 -17.46
CA ASN A 381 -0.69 -4.34 -16.80
C ASN A 381 -1.08 -5.67 -16.13
N ILE A 382 -0.30 -6.73 -16.32
CA ILE A 382 -0.55 -8.03 -15.70
C ILE A 382 0.03 -8.01 -14.29
N GLY A 383 -0.76 -8.47 -13.31
CA GLY A 383 -0.36 -8.49 -11.91
C GLY A 383 -1.36 -9.31 -11.11
N TYR A 384 -1.63 -10.53 -11.59
CA TYR A 384 -2.70 -11.38 -11.07
C TYR A 384 -2.44 -12.86 -11.29
N ALA A 385 -3.25 -13.73 -10.68
CA ALA A 385 -3.14 -15.17 -10.86
C ALA A 385 -3.62 -15.58 -12.26
N ALA A 386 -2.82 -16.35 -12.99
CA ALA A 386 -3.09 -16.75 -14.38
C ALA A 386 -2.89 -18.26 -14.60
N PRO A 387 -3.58 -18.87 -15.57
CA PRO A 387 -3.54 -20.31 -15.84
C PRO A 387 -2.29 -20.67 -16.67
N LEU A 388 -1.12 -20.29 -16.16
CA LEU A 388 0.16 -20.53 -16.82
C LEU A 388 0.83 -21.75 -16.19
N ALA A 389 1.62 -22.47 -17.00
CA ALA A 389 2.39 -23.59 -16.50
C ALA A 389 3.45 -23.06 -15.50
N PRO A 390 3.63 -23.70 -14.34
CA PRO A 390 4.76 -23.37 -13.48
C PRO A 390 6.05 -23.57 -14.26
N ASN A 391 6.96 -22.60 -14.19
CA ASN A 391 8.31 -22.77 -14.71
C ASN A 391 9.10 -23.66 -13.74
N ASP A 392 8.66 -24.91 -13.51
CA ASP A 392 9.26 -25.99 -12.70
C ASP A 392 9.98 -25.59 -11.39
N THR A 393 9.62 -24.45 -10.80
CA THR A 393 10.29 -23.89 -9.63
C THR A 393 9.28 -23.73 -8.53
N THR A 394 9.28 -24.70 -7.62
CA THR A 394 8.78 -24.45 -6.28
C THR A 394 9.88 -23.76 -5.49
N ILE A 395 9.55 -22.63 -4.87
CA ILE A 395 10.45 -21.97 -3.92
C ILE A 395 10.15 -22.57 -2.55
N ALA A 396 11.17 -23.13 -1.90
CA ALA A 396 11.10 -23.47 -0.50
C ALA A 396 11.26 -22.19 0.32
N LEU A 397 10.32 -21.89 1.22
CA LEU A 397 10.47 -20.76 2.13
C LEU A 397 11.59 -21.04 3.13
N ALA A 398 12.43 -20.04 3.38
CA ALA A 398 13.59 -20.18 4.25
C ALA A 398 13.14 -20.64 5.65
N GLY A 399 13.59 -21.83 6.07
CA GLY A 399 13.26 -22.40 7.38
C GLY A 399 11.94 -23.18 7.45
N THR A 400 11.30 -23.52 6.32
CA THR A 400 10.08 -24.35 6.30
C THR A 400 10.14 -25.42 5.20
N ASP A 401 9.42 -26.53 5.39
CA ASP A 401 9.23 -27.58 4.36
C ASP A 401 8.10 -27.23 3.35
N VAL A 402 7.63 -25.98 3.33
CA VAL A 402 6.52 -25.55 2.49
C VAL A 402 7.05 -25.13 1.12
N ASN A 403 6.69 -25.91 0.09
CA ASN A 403 6.95 -25.58 -1.30
C ASN A 403 5.82 -24.70 -1.86
N ILE A 404 6.18 -23.52 -2.37
CA ILE A 404 5.23 -22.58 -2.99
C ILE A 404 5.56 -22.41 -4.47
N ALA A 405 4.54 -22.29 -5.32
CA ALA A 405 4.73 -21.99 -6.73
C ALA A 405 5.43 -20.62 -6.88
N ALA A 406 6.57 -20.59 -7.60
CA ALA A 406 7.26 -19.35 -7.87
C ALA A 406 6.37 -18.41 -8.70
N PRO A 407 6.32 -17.11 -8.38
CA PRO A 407 5.65 -16.14 -9.24
C PRO A 407 6.38 -16.02 -10.58
N LEU A 408 5.62 -15.86 -11.67
CA LEU A 408 6.17 -15.80 -13.01
C LEU A 408 6.54 -14.38 -13.43
N TRP A 409 7.81 -14.16 -13.74
CA TRP A 409 8.31 -12.92 -14.37
C TRP A 409 8.17 -12.92 -15.89
N SER A 410 8.26 -14.10 -16.50
CA SER A 410 8.22 -14.27 -17.96
C SER A 410 7.00 -15.10 -18.37
N LEU A 411 6.43 -14.75 -19.52
CA LEU A 411 5.35 -15.52 -20.13
C LEU A 411 5.94 -16.69 -20.96
N PRO A 412 5.18 -17.77 -21.17
CA PRO A 412 5.57 -18.83 -22.10
C PRO A 412 5.92 -18.29 -23.49
N GLU A 413 6.79 -18.99 -24.21
CA GLU A 413 7.28 -18.55 -25.52
C GLU A 413 6.15 -18.36 -26.54
N THR A 414 5.18 -19.27 -26.56
CA THR A 414 4.00 -19.20 -27.44
C THR A 414 3.17 -17.93 -27.19
N THR A 415 2.94 -17.60 -25.92
CA THR A 415 2.24 -16.37 -25.50
C THR A 415 3.06 -15.13 -25.84
N THR A 416 4.38 -15.15 -25.58
CA THR A 416 5.30 -14.07 -25.93
C THR A 416 5.32 -13.78 -27.43
N ASN A 417 5.36 -14.83 -28.25
CA ASN A 417 5.35 -14.73 -29.71
C ASN A 417 4.03 -14.19 -30.24
N LEU A 418 2.89 -14.64 -29.70
CA LEU A 418 1.57 -14.13 -30.07
C LEU A 418 1.48 -12.62 -29.80
N ILE A 419 1.85 -12.20 -28.59
CA ILE A 419 1.73 -10.80 -28.18
C ILE A 419 2.68 -9.92 -28.99
N THR A 420 3.95 -10.33 -29.12
CA THR A 420 4.97 -9.58 -29.85
C THR A 420 4.59 -9.41 -31.34
N THR A 421 4.16 -10.49 -31.98
CA THR A 421 3.75 -10.45 -33.40
C THR A 421 2.53 -9.55 -33.60
N SER A 422 1.53 -9.66 -32.71
CA SER A 422 0.32 -8.84 -32.77
C SER A 422 0.61 -7.36 -32.56
N LEU A 423 1.46 -7.01 -31.58
CA LEU A 423 1.89 -5.63 -31.34
C LEU A 423 2.65 -5.05 -32.53
N ASN A 424 3.57 -5.81 -33.13
CA ASN A 424 4.34 -5.35 -34.29
C ASN A 424 3.45 -5.13 -35.53
N ALA A 425 2.51 -6.04 -35.79
CA ALA A 425 1.56 -5.92 -36.89
C ALA A 425 0.60 -4.73 -36.67
N PHE A 426 0.14 -4.54 -35.44
CA PHE A 426 -0.73 -3.43 -35.08
C PHE A 426 -0.01 -2.07 -35.19
N SER A 427 1.21 -1.97 -34.68
CA SER A 427 2.07 -0.78 -34.81
C SER A 427 2.28 -0.41 -36.28
N SER A 428 2.61 -1.40 -37.13
CA SER A 428 2.79 -1.19 -38.57
C SER A 428 1.51 -0.68 -39.24
N SER A 429 0.35 -1.21 -38.84
CA SER A 429 -0.95 -0.79 -39.37
C SER A 429 -1.32 0.62 -38.91
N LEU A 430 -1.13 0.92 -37.63
CA LEU A 430 -1.41 2.22 -37.01
C LEU A 430 -0.56 3.33 -37.64
N LEU A 431 0.71 3.05 -37.93
CA LEU A 431 1.65 4.00 -38.53
C LEU A 431 1.57 4.09 -40.07
N SER A 432 0.71 3.31 -40.71
CA SER A 432 0.48 3.40 -42.16
C SER A 432 -0.15 4.73 -42.58
N SER A 433 -0.76 5.44 -41.64
CA SER A 433 -1.35 6.77 -41.80
C SER A 433 -0.96 7.65 -40.61
N ALA A 434 -1.03 8.97 -40.79
CA ALA A 434 -0.79 9.87 -39.66
C ALA A 434 -1.88 9.68 -38.59
N CYS A 435 -1.46 9.35 -37.37
CA CYS A 435 -2.34 9.05 -36.23
C CYS A 435 -2.09 10.00 -35.06
N GLY A 436 -1.56 11.21 -35.31
CA GLY A 436 -1.39 12.22 -34.28
C GLY A 436 -2.71 12.88 -33.88
N ARG A 437 -2.64 13.69 -32.81
CA ARG A 437 -3.73 14.56 -32.37
C ARG A 437 -4.24 15.49 -33.49
N ASP A 438 -3.39 15.74 -34.47
CA ASP A 438 -3.64 16.65 -35.60
C ASP A 438 -4.47 16.02 -36.72
N VAL A 439 -4.73 14.71 -36.68
CA VAL A 439 -5.37 13.99 -37.80
C VAL A 439 -6.66 13.27 -37.41
N PHE A 440 -6.64 12.40 -36.40
CA PHE A 440 -7.79 11.51 -36.14
C PHE A 440 -8.57 11.81 -34.86
N SER A 441 -7.96 12.46 -33.86
CA SER A 441 -8.60 12.75 -32.57
C SER A 441 -7.98 13.95 -31.88
N HIS A 442 -8.77 14.83 -31.27
CA HIS A 442 -8.27 15.96 -30.47
C HIS A 442 -7.85 15.59 -29.04
N ILE A 443 -8.11 14.36 -28.61
CA ILE A 443 -7.91 13.91 -27.22
C ILE A 443 -7.16 12.57 -27.11
N SER A 444 -6.77 11.98 -28.23
CA SER A 444 -6.04 10.71 -28.27
C SER A 444 -4.92 10.78 -29.31
N THR A 445 -3.82 10.09 -29.03
CA THR A 445 -2.67 9.98 -29.93
C THR A 445 -2.47 8.54 -30.42
N CYS A 446 -1.54 8.35 -31.38
CA CYS A 446 -1.06 7.02 -31.75
C CYS A 446 -0.62 6.21 -30.52
N LEU A 447 0.04 6.87 -29.57
CA LEU A 447 0.59 6.19 -28.40
C LEU A 447 -0.51 5.75 -27.45
N ASP A 448 -1.54 6.57 -27.24
CA ASP A 448 -2.69 6.20 -26.42
C ASP A 448 -3.44 4.99 -27.01
N CYS A 449 -3.62 4.97 -28.35
CA CYS A 449 -4.18 3.83 -29.07
C CYS A 449 -3.31 2.57 -28.92
N TYR A 450 -2.01 2.70 -29.14
CA TYR A 450 -1.07 1.58 -29.05
C TYR A 450 -0.98 1.00 -27.64
N SER A 451 -0.91 1.85 -26.61
CA SER A 451 -0.92 1.43 -25.20
C SER A 451 -2.23 0.77 -24.82
N SER A 452 -3.37 1.30 -25.27
CA SER A 452 -4.68 0.69 -25.03
C SER A 452 -4.80 -0.68 -25.69
N TYR A 453 -4.32 -0.84 -26.93
CA TYR A 453 -4.29 -2.12 -27.63
C TYR A 453 -3.40 -3.14 -26.91
N ARG A 454 -2.22 -2.72 -26.43
CA ARG A 454 -1.34 -3.56 -25.60
C ARG A 454 -2.05 -4.00 -24.33
N ASP A 455 -2.66 -3.07 -23.60
CA ASP A 455 -3.36 -3.37 -22.35
C ASP A 455 -4.43 -4.45 -22.59
N TRP A 456 -5.25 -4.25 -23.62
CA TRP A 456 -6.27 -5.20 -24.04
C TRP A 456 -5.65 -6.55 -24.40
N LEU A 457 -4.70 -6.58 -25.34
CA LEU A 457 -4.07 -7.80 -25.84
C LEU A 457 -3.45 -8.64 -24.71
N CYS A 458 -2.77 -8.00 -23.76
CA CYS A 458 -2.18 -8.67 -22.60
C CYS A 458 -3.24 -9.37 -21.73
N ARG A 459 -4.40 -8.73 -21.49
CA ARG A 459 -5.51 -9.34 -20.72
C ARG A 459 -6.23 -10.44 -21.47
N ILE A 460 -6.28 -10.37 -22.80
CA ILE A 460 -6.85 -11.44 -23.63
C ILE A 460 -5.89 -12.63 -23.73
N ALA A 461 -4.59 -12.38 -23.88
CA ALA A 461 -3.58 -13.44 -24.03
C ALA A 461 -3.19 -14.09 -22.70
N VAL A 462 -3.34 -13.39 -21.57
CA VAL A 462 -3.06 -13.90 -20.22
C VAL A 462 -4.33 -13.75 -19.37
N PRO A 463 -5.23 -14.74 -19.38
CA PRO A 463 -6.47 -14.70 -18.62
C PRO A 463 -6.21 -14.62 -17.12
N GLN A 464 -7.07 -13.92 -16.39
CA GLN A 464 -7.04 -13.91 -14.93
C GLN A 464 -7.88 -15.07 -14.40
N CYS A 465 -7.37 -15.79 -13.40
CA CYS A 465 -8.10 -16.84 -12.72
C CYS A 465 -8.92 -16.28 -11.55
N ALA A 466 -10.15 -16.76 -11.41
CA ALA A 466 -11.02 -16.49 -10.26
C ALA A 466 -11.16 -17.72 -9.36
N SER A 467 -11.45 -17.46 -8.09
CA SER A 467 -12.00 -18.46 -7.15
C SER A 467 -13.41 -18.01 -6.82
N GLY A 468 -14.42 -18.84 -7.09
CA GLY A 468 -15.82 -18.51 -6.82
C GLY A 468 -16.79 -19.20 -7.77
N SER A 469 -18.07 -19.12 -7.41
CA SER A 469 -19.20 -19.58 -8.21
C SER A 469 -19.96 -18.38 -8.76
N ALA A 470 -20.54 -18.50 -9.95
CA ALA A 470 -21.41 -17.47 -10.51
C ALA A 470 -22.56 -17.19 -9.51
N SER A 471 -22.81 -15.92 -9.21
CA SER A 471 -23.88 -15.49 -8.29
C SER A 471 -24.92 -14.66 -9.04
N SER A 472 -26.14 -14.55 -8.50
CA SER A 472 -27.20 -13.75 -9.13
C SER A 472 -27.21 -12.28 -8.69
N ALA A 473 -26.21 -11.85 -7.89
CA ALA A 473 -26.13 -10.46 -7.43
C ALA A 473 -25.86 -9.50 -8.62
N PRO A 474 -26.28 -8.23 -8.57
CA PRO A 474 -26.09 -7.32 -9.71
C PRO A 474 -24.62 -7.10 -10.08
N ILE A 475 -23.74 -7.07 -9.08
CA ILE A 475 -22.29 -6.97 -9.24
C ILE A 475 -21.69 -8.25 -8.65
N HIS A 476 -21.25 -9.14 -9.52
CA HIS A 476 -20.61 -10.39 -9.15
C HIS A 476 -19.51 -10.75 -10.15
N PRO A 477 -18.53 -11.56 -9.74
CA PRO A 477 -17.52 -12.11 -10.64
C PRO A 477 -18.16 -12.74 -11.88
N GLN A 478 -17.95 -12.10 -13.03
CA GLN A 478 -18.33 -12.65 -14.32
C GLN A 478 -17.27 -13.68 -14.70
N ILE A 479 -17.61 -14.96 -14.56
CA ILE A 479 -16.66 -16.05 -14.71
C ILE A 479 -17.03 -16.98 -15.85
N ALA A 480 -16.02 -17.61 -16.45
CA ALA A 480 -16.19 -18.66 -17.43
C ALA A 480 -15.26 -19.85 -17.11
N THR A 481 -15.81 -21.06 -17.11
CA THR A 481 -15.00 -22.26 -16.96
C THR A 481 -14.28 -22.55 -18.28
N ARG A 482 -12.96 -22.73 -18.21
CA ARG A 482 -12.10 -23.07 -19.35
C ARG A 482 -11.49 -24.43 -19.12
N THR A 483 -11.50 -25.24 -20.17
CA THR A 483 -10.84 -26.55 -20.19
C THR A 483 -9.58 -26.47 -21.04
N THR A 484 -8.77 -27.52 -21.01
CA THR A 484 -7.57 -27.64 -21.87
C THR A 484 -7.93 -27.59 -23.35
N ASP A 485 -9.11 -28.10 -23.74
CA ASP A 485 -9.60 -28.15 -25.12
C ASP A 485 -10.35 -26.89 -25.55
N GLN A 486 -10.84 -26.12 -24.57
CA GLN A 486 -11.55 -24.86 -24.79
C GLN A 486 -10.90 -23.71 -23.99
N PRO A 487 -9.62 -23.40 -24.27
CA PRO A 487 -8.97 -22.23 -23.68
C PRO A 487 -9.60 -20.94 -24.23
N ARG A 488 -9.29 -19.81 -23.59
CA ARG A 488 -9.76 -18.50 -24.09
C ARG A 488 -9.32 -18.21 -25.52
N ILE A 489 -8.05 -18.50 -25.83
CA ILE A 489 -7.49 -18.40 -27.17
C ILE A 489 -7.12 -19.81 -27.61
N SER A 490 -7.76 -20.33 -28.66
CA SER A 490 -7.57 -21.71 -29.15
C SER A 490 -6.12 -22.05 -29.52
N THR A 491 -5.30 -21.06 -29.89
CA THR A 491 -3.88 -21.24 -30.21
C THR A 491 -2.96 -21.20 -28.98
N LEU A 492 -3.47 -20.83 -27.81
CA LEU A 492 -2.73 -20.86 -26.55
C LEU A 492 -3.28 -22.00 -25.68
N ALA A 493 -2.53 -23.09 -25.61
CA ALA A 493 -2.90 -24.21 -24.74
C ALA A 493 -2.85 -23.79 -23.27
N SER A 494 -3.88 -24.17 -22.51
CA SER A 494 -3.86 -24.10 -21.05
C SER A 494 -3.33 -25.43 -20.49
N PRO A 495 -2.41 -25.43 -19.52
CA PRO A 495 -1.89 -26.66 -18.92
C PRO A 495 -2.94 -27.43 -18.10
N TYR A 496 -3.98 -26.75 -17.63
CA TYR A 496 -5.06 -27.33 -16.82
C TYR A 496 -6.38 -26.56 -17.02
N ALA A 497 -7.48 -27.13 -16.53
CA ALA A 497 -8.77 -26.45 -16.47
C ALA A 497 -8.76 -25.36 -15.37
N TYR A 498 -9.39 -24.23 -15.63
CA TYR A 498 -9.43 -23.10 -14.71
C TYR A 498 -10.73 -22.31 -14.85
N THR A 499 -11.06 -21.55 -13.80
CA THR A 499 -12.13 -20.57 -13.83
C THR A 499 -11.54 -19.22 -14.22
N GLU A 500 -11.92 -18.71 -15.38
CA GLU A 500 -11.52 -17.40 -15.87
C GLU A 500 -12.39 -16.30 -15.23
N LEU A 501 -11.78 -15.23 -14.72
CA LEU A 501 -12.44 -13.94 -14.54
C LEU A 501 -12.45 -13.21 -15.89
N LEU A 502 -13.63 -13.05 -16.48
CA LEU A 502 -13.75 -12.46 -17.81
C LEU A 502 -13.21 -11.02 -17.82
N PRO A 503 -12.51 -10.61 -18.89
CA PRO A 503 -12.02 -9.25 -19.02
C PRO A 503 -13.17 -8.26 -19.09
N CYS A 504 -12.98 -7.12 -18.46
CA CYS A 504 -13.96 -6.03 -18.50
C CYS A 504 -14.12 -5.55 -19.94
N LEU A 505 -15.36 -5.34 -20.39
CA LEU A 505 -15.63 -4.82 -21.74
C LEU A 505 -14.98 -3.44 -21.95
N SER A 506 -14.78 -2.66 -20.88
CA SER A 506 -14.06 -1.38 -20.90
C SER A 506 -12.65 -1.50 -21.48
N THR A 507 -11.97 -2.62 -21.27
CA THR A 507 -10.61 -2.85 -21.82
C THR A 507 -10.61 -2.87 -23.34
N CYS A 508 -11.65 -3.47 -23.95
CA CYS A 508 -11.85 -3.44 -25.40
C CYS A 508 -12.31 -2.05 -25.84
N ASN A 509 -13.33 -1.48 -25.19
CA ASN A 509 -13.89 -0.18 -25.55
C ASN A 509 -12.84 0.94 -25.46
N LYS A 510 -11.85 0.81 -24.57
CA LYS A 510 -10.70 1.72 -24.48
C LYS A 510 -9.89 1.73 -25.77
N VAL A 511 -9.70 0.59 -26.44
CA VAL A 511 -9.04 0.53 -27.76
C VAL A 511 -9.92 1.20 -28.81
N ASP A 512 -11.19 0.82 -28.90
CA ASP A 512 -12.15 1.35 -29.88
C ASP A 512 -12.26 2.88 -29.82
N ARG A 513 -12.28 3.46 -28.60
CA ARG A 513 -12.36 4.92 -28.41
C ARG A 513 -11.06 5.69 -28.62
N THR A 514 -9.90 5.03 -28.47
CA THR A 514 -8.59 5.70 -28.58
C THR A 514 -7.95 5.54 -29.95
N CYS A 515 -8.39 4.58 -30.75
CA CYS A 515 -7.78 4.24 -32.02
C CYS A 515 -8.47 4.88 -33.24
N PRO A 516 -7.73 5.14 -34.33
CA PRO A 516 -8.32 5.62 -35.56
C PRO A 516 -9.31 4.65 -36.21
N VAL A 517 -10.39 5.19 -36.78
CA VAL A 517 -11.47 4.41 -37.43
C VAL A 517 -10.96 3.55 -38.60
N PHE A 518 -9.87 3.94 -39.28
CA PHE A 518 -9.33 3.18 -40.41
C PHE A 518 -8.79 1.80 -40.00
N LEU A 519 -8.45 1.58 -38.72
CA LEU A 519 -8.04 0.27 -38.21
C LEU A 519 -9.21 -0.71 -38.11
N GLN A 520 -10.46 -0.22 -38.18
CA GLN A 520 -11.68 -1.02 -38.10
C GLN A 520 -11.75 -1.94 -36.86
N PHE A 521 -11.02 -1.60 -35.80
CA PHE A 521 -11.13 -2.28 -34.51
C PHE A 521 -12.57 -2.12 -33.99
N ARG A 522 -13.20 -3.21 -33.55
CA ARG A 522 -14.58 -3.18 -33.06
C ARG A 522 -14.77 -4.14 -31.90
N CYS A 523 -15.38 -3.64 -30.84
CA CYS A 523 -15.75 -4.45 -29.69
C CYS A 523 -17.08 -5.17 -29.91
N PRO A 524 -17.26 -6.34 -29.28
CA PRO A 524 -18.53 -7.05 -29.34
C PRO A 524 -19.63 -6.29 -28.61
N ARG A 525 -20.88 -6.48 -29.04
CA ARG A 525 -22.06 -5.91 -28.39
C ARG A 525 -22.45 -6.74 -27.18
N ARG A 526 -22.86 -6.11 -26.08
CA ARG A 526 -23.08 -6.76 -24.78
C ARG A 526 -24.00 -7.98 -24.89
N LEU A 527 -25.23 -7.77 -25.38
CA LEU A 527 -26.27 -8.80 -25.43
C LEU A 527 -26.21 -9.77 -26.62
N SER A 528 -25.21 -9.67 -27.48
CA SER A 528 -25.13 -10.51 -28.69
C SER A 528 -23.87 -11.35 -28.70
N THR A 529 -22.70 -10.70 -28.77
CA THR A 529 -21.41 -11.39 -28.94
C THR A 529 -20.49 -11.21 -27.73
N GLY A 530 -20.80 -10.29 -26.82
CA GLY A 530 -19.97 -9.95 -25.67
C GLY A 530 -20.14 -10.91 -24.50
N ASN A 531 -21.36 -11.41 -24.27
CA ASN A 531 -21.75 -12.14 -23.05
C ASN A 531 -20.92 -13.40 -22.73
N ALA A 532 -20.27 -14.00 -23.73
CA ALA A 532 -19.42 -15.19 -23.53
C ALA A 532 -17.92 -14.88 -23.39
N SER A 533 -17.49 -13.66 -23.72
CA SER A 533 -16.07 -13.31 -23.87
C SER A 533 -15.61 -12.14 -23.01
N TYR A 534 -16.53 -11.28 -22.58
CA TYR A 534 -16.29 -10.10 -21.76
C TYR A 534 -17.33 -9.98 -20.65
N ALA A 535 -16.92 -9.31 -19.58
CA ALA A 535 -17.77 -8.96 -18.47
C ALA A 535 -18.32 -7.54 -18.64
N PHE A 536 -19.61 -7.38 -18.34
CA PHE A 536 -20.30 -6.09 -18.24
C PHE A 536 -21.53 -6.27 -17.35
N VAL A 537 -22.01 -5.18 -16.77
CA VAL A 537 -23.27 -5.10 -16.04
C VAL A 537 -24.25 -4.27 -16.86
N GLY A 538 -25.41 -4.86 -17.13
CA GLY A 538 -26.49 -4.18 -17.84
C GLY A 538 -26.34 -4.12 -19.37
N ASP A 539 -27.33 -3.50 -20.02
CA ASP A 539 -27.44 -3.42 -21.48
C ASP A 539 -26.48 -2.39 -22.12
N ASP A 540 -26.48 -2.28 -23.45
CA ASP A 540 -25.63 -1.33 -24.22
C ASP A 540 -25.84 0.14 -23.83
N LYS A 541 -26.95 0.47 -23.14
CA LYS A 541 -27.27 1.82 -22.64
C LYS A 541 -26.93 2.01 -21.16
N GLN A 542 -26.50 0.96 -20.48
CA GLN A 542 -26.28 0.95 -19.03
C GLN A 542 -24.79 1.04 -18.68
N VAL A 543 -24.57 1.62 -17.51
CA VAL A 543 -23.27 2.00 -16.94
C VAL A 543 -22.73 0.80 -16.17
N GLY A 544 -21.47 0.40 -16.41
CA GLY A 544 -20.87 -0.78 -15.78
C GLY A 544 -20.14 -1.71 -16.76
N ASP A 545 -19.07 -1.23 -17.40
CA ASP A 545 -18.18 -2.05 -18.22
C ASP A 545 -16.80 -2.27 -17.57
N GLY A 546 -16.63 -1.85 -16.32
CA GLY A 546 -15.37 -1.92 -15.57
C GLY A 546 -14.55 -0.63 -15.61
N ASP A 547 -14.95 0.38 -16.40
CA ASP A 547 -14.32 1.70 -16.39
C ASP A 547 -14.77 2.49 -15.12
N PRO A 548 -13.85 2.96 -14.26
CA PRO A 548 -14.21 3.79 -13.10
C PRO A 548 -14.95 5.07 -13.48
N ALA A 549 -14.73 5.62 -14.68
CA ALA A 549 -15.46 6.80 -15.17
C ALA A 549 -16.93 6.49 -15.48
N ASN A 550 -17.23 5.22 -15.77
CA ASN A 550 -18.57 4.71 -16.08
C ASN A 550 -19.14 3.94 -14.88
N GLY A 551 -19.02 4.48 -13.67
CA GLY A 551 -19.86 4.15 -12.52
C GLY A 551 -19.57 2.86 -11.74
N ILE A 552 -18.96 1.83 -12.32
CA ILE A 552 -18.60 0.60 -11.59
C ILE A 552 -17.17 0.18 -11.94
N PRO A 553 -16.18 0.43 -11.06
CA PRO A 553 -14.80 -0.01 -11.29
C PRO A 553 -14.69 -1.53 -11.22
N ALA A 554 -13.79 -2.13 -12.02
CA ALA A 554 -13.55 -3.58 -12.10
C ALA A 554 -13.24 -4.26 -10.76
N MET A 555 -12.66 -3.50 -9.83
CA MET A 555 -12.27 -3.93 -8.49
C MET A 555 -12.61 -2.84 -7.47
N ASP A 556 -12.94 -3.25 -6.26
CA ASP A 556 -12.97 -2.33 -5.12
C ASP A 556 -11.63 -2.32 -4.37
N ARG A 557 -11.56 -1.47 -3.33
CA ARG A 557 -10.35 -1.32 -2.49
C ARG A 557 -10.07 -2.52 -1.58
N TRP A 558 -11.00 -3.48 -1.49
CA TRP A 558 -10.92 -4.67 -0.63
C TRP A 558 -10.63 -5.93 -1.44
N GLY A 559 -10.31 -5.78 -2.72
CA GLY A 559 -9.93 -6.90 -3.58
C GLY A 559 -11.08 -7.66 -4.20
N ASN A 560 -12.33 -7.23 -4.01
CA ASN A 560 -13.44 -7.85 -4.73
C ASN A 560 -13.37 -7.42 -6.19
N ARG A 561 -13.16 -8.38 -7.09
CA ARG A 561 -13.12 -8.17 -8.53
C ARG A 561 -14.34 -8.80 -9.17
N TRP A 562 -15.03 -8.05 -10.02
CA TRP A 562 -16.13 -8.61 -10.81
C TRP A 562 -15.76 -8.84 -12.28
N CYS A 563 -14.68 -8.21 -12.74
CA CYS A 563 -14.07 -8.45 -14.05
C CYS A 563 -12.57 -8.15 -14.06
N ASN A 564 -11.84 -8.66 -15.05
CA ASN A 564 -10.41 -8.39 -15.26
C ASN A 564 -10.22 -7.11 -16.09
N GLY A 565 -10.00 -5.97 -15.43
CA GLY A 565 -9.87 -4.65 -16.08
C GLY A 565 -9.03 -3.66 -15.31
#